data_AF-G4Q7H1-F1
#
_entry.id   AF-G4Q7H1-F1
#
_cell.length_a   1.000
_cell.length_b   1.000
_cell.length_c   1.000
_cell.angle_alpha   90.00
_cell.angle_beta   90.00
_cell.angle_gamma   90.00
#
_symmetry.space_group_name_H-M   'P 1'
#
loop_
_entity.id
_entity.type
_entity.pdbx_description
1 polymer ?
#
loop_
_entity_poly.entity_id
_entity_poly.type
_entity_poly.pdbx_seq_one_letter_code
_entity_poly.pdbx_strand_id
1 'polypeptide(L)' 'MNGRFCGEAWDTIGRYVHTPLQCGSIMHGWTSDDRTMIACCNYGTRPVIFFIERIDILETEE' A
#
# COMPACT_ATOMS: atom_id res chain seq x y z
N MET A 1 16.05 -6.06 10.70
CA MET A 1 15.38 -7.00 9.77
C MET A 1 16.34 -7.69 8.78
N ASN A 2 17.49 -8.23 9.22
CA ASN A 2 18.35 -9.17 8.46
C ASN A 2 18.45 -8.98 6.91
N GLY A 3 18.52 -7.74 6.40
CA GLY A 3 18.50 -7.45 4.95
C GLY A 3 17.21 -7.80 4.19
N ARG A 4 16.16 -8.26 4.87
CA ARG A 4 14.86 -8.66 4.26
C ARG A 4 13.82 -7.55 4.21
N PHE A 5 14.10 -6.44 4.87
CA PHE A 5 13.22 -5.28 4.90
C PHE A 5 14.03 -4.03 4.61
N CYS A 6 13.56 -3.24 3.66
CA CYS A 6 14.11 -1.95 3.34
C CYS A 6 13.25 -0.88 4.05
N GLY A 7 13.82 -0.21 5.05
CA GLY A 7 13.13 0.85 5.78
C GLY A 7 12.72 2.02 4.89
N GLU A 8 13.54 2.34 3.88
CA GLU A 8 13.25 3.39 2.89
C GLU A 8 12.09 3.01 1.95
N ALA A 9 11.98 1.73 1.58
CA ALA A 9 10.83 1.21 0.85
C ALA A 9 9.56 1.32 1.70
N TRP A 10 9.65 1.02 2.99
CA TRP A 10 8.53 1.16 3.92
C TRP A 10 8.12 2.61 4.15
N ASP A 11 9.08 3.51 4.33
CA ASP A 11 8.81 4.95 4.45
C ASP A 11 8.07 5.48 3.21
N THR A 12 8.44 4.98 2.04
CA THR A 12 7.78 5.36 0.79
C THR A 12 6.36 4.80 0.68
N ILE A 13 6.15 3.52 0.99
CA ILE A 13 4.84 2.87 0.83
C ILE A 13 3.87 3.14 1.98
N GLY A 14 4.37 3.43 3.19
CA GLY A 14 3.58 3.50 4.42
C GLY A 14 2.43 4.50 4.34
N ARG A 15 2.65 5.65 3.68
CA ARG A 15 1.59 6.64 3.45
C ARG A 15 0.45 6.08 2.59
N TYR A 16 0.80 5.34 1.54
CA TYR A 16 -0.17 4.68 0.66
C TYR A 16 -0.92 3.55 1.37
N VAL A 17 -0.36 2.93 2.40
CA VAL A 17 -1.06 1.91 3.20
C VAL A 17 -1.98 2.56 4.24
N HIS A 18 -1.54 3.63 4.90
CA HIS A 18 -2.31 4.25 5.98
C HIS A 18 -3.56 4.99 5.49
N THR A 19 -3.49 5.64 4.32
CA THR A 19 -4.67 6.36 3.83
C THR A 19 -5.88 5.48 3.54
N PRO A 20 -5.79 4.31 2.85
CA PRO A 20 -6.93 3.43 2.64
C PRO A 20 -7.48 2.79 3.93
N LEU A 21 -6.67 2.69 4.98
CA LEU A 21 -7.11 2.22 6.30
C LEU A 21 -7.89 3.30 7.07
N GLN A 22 -7.52 4.58 6.96
CA GLN A 22 -8.16 5.66 7.72
C GLN A 22 -9.29 6.38 6.98
N CYS A 23 -9.20 6.50 5.66
CA CYS A 23 -10.08 7.37 4.86
C CYS A 23 -10.86 6.62 3.78
N GLY A 24 -10.76 5.28 3.72
CA GLY A 24 -11.34 4.50 2.63
C GLY A 24 -10.55 4.64 1.32
N SER A 25 -11.09 4.15 0.20
CA SER A 25 -10.32 4.10 -1.04
C SER A 25 -10.08 5.49 -1.64
N ILE A 26 -8.80 5.92 -1.70
CA ILE A 26 -8.38 7.10 -2.47
C ILE A 26 -8.59 6.89 -3.97
N MET A 27 -8.51 5.63 -4.41
CA MET A 27 -8.53 5.25 -5.82
C MET A 27 -9.95 4.94 -6.31
N HIS A 28 -10.98 5.41 -5.61
CA HIS A 28 -12.37 5.16 -5.97
C HIS A 28 -12.67 5.56 -7.42
N GLY A 29 -13.00 4.57 -8.26
CA GLY A 29 -13.28 4.77 -9.70
C GLY A 29 -12.04 4.99 -10.60
N TRP A 30 -10.83 4.90 -10.05
CA TRP A 30 -9.57 4.97 -10.82
C TRP A 30 -9.01 3.59 -11.18
N THR A 31 -9.20 2.62 -10.30
CA THR A 31 -8.80 1.22 -10.51
C THR A 31 -10.03 0.36 -10.79
N SER A 32 -9.82 -0.81 -11.41
CA SER A 32 -10.91 -1.78 -11.61
C SER A 32 -11.49 -2.30 -10.30
N ASP A 33 -10.71 -2.22 -9.22
CA ASP A 33 -11.12 -2.55 -7.85
C ASP A 33 -10.61 -1.45 -6.91
N ASP A 34 -11.52 -0.85 -6.14
CA ASP A 34 -11.23 0.19 -5.17
C ASP A 34 -10.32 -0.26 -4.03
N ARG A 35 -10.16 -1.57 -3.82
CA ARG A 35 -9.24 -2.15 -2.82
C ARG A 35 -7.80 -2.24 -3.31
N THR A 36 -7.56 -1.96 -4.59
CA THR A 36 -6.24 -2.13 -5.22
C THR A 36 -5.58 -0.79 -5.52
N MET A 37 -4.26 -0.76 -5.45
CA MET A 37 -3.45 0.41 -5.78
C MET A 37 -2.07 0.00 -6.29
N ILE A 38 -1.53 0.80 -7.21
CA ILE A 38 -0.14 0.69 -7.66
C ILE A 38 0.62 1.92 -7.14
N ALA A 39 1.71 1.68 -6.41
CA ALA A 39 2.60 2.73 -5.89
C ALA A 39 4.04 2.48 -6.34
N CYS A 40 4.90 3.50 -6.31
CA CYS A 40 6.31 3.35 -6.66
C CYS A 40 7.24 3.95 -5.60
N CYS A 41 8.44 3.37 -5.47
CA CYS A 41 9.52 3.98 -4.72
C CYS A 41 10.08 5.19 -5.47
N ASN A 42 10.13 6.36 -4.82
CA ASN A 42 10.56 7.62 -5.43
C ASN A 42 12.08 7.70 -5.71
N TYR A 43 12.86 6.68 -5.37
CA TYR A 43 14.31 6.65 -5.62
C TYR A 43 14.61 6.16 -7.04
N GLY A 44 14.61 7.11 -7.97
CA GLY A 44 14.62 6.95 -9.43
C GLY A 44 15.84 6.26 -10.08
N THR A 45 16.67 5.54 -9.35
CA THR A 45 17.77 4.74 -9.94
C THR A 45 17.38 3.30 -10.24
N ARG A 46 16.39 2.75 -9.52
CA ARG A 46 15.77 1.45 -9.80
C ARG A 46 14.29 1.50 -9.40
N PRO A 47 13.35 1.56 -10.36
CA PRO A 47 11.94 1.67 -10.01
C PRO A 47 11.49 0.38 -9.33
N VAL A 48 11.09 0.50 -8.06
CA VAL A 48 10.38 -0.55 -7.33
C VAL A 48 8.91 -0.21 -7.39
N ILE A 49 8.13 -1.10 -8.00
CA ILE A 49 6.68 -0.97 -8.09
C ILE A 49 6.05 -1.87 -7.03
N PHE A 50 5.06 -1.32 -6.33
CA PHE A 50 4.28 -2.01 -5.33
C PHE A 50 2.85 -2.17 -5.83
N PHE A 51 2.34 -3.40 -5.75
CA PHE A 51 0.93 -3.69 -5.86
C PHE A 51 0.39 -3.84 -4.43
N ILE A 52 -0.56 -2.99 -4.06
CA ILE A 52 -1.15 -2.92 -2.73
C ILE A 52 -2.60 -3.37 -2.85
N GLU A 53 -2.97 -4.35 -2.05
CA GLU A 53 -4.34 -4.88 -1.96
C GLU A 53 -4.82 -4.76 -0.52
N ARG A 54 -5.99 -4.16 -0.32
CA ARG A 54 -6.64 -4.06 0.98
C ARG A 54 -7.48 -5.31 1.23
N ILE A 55 -7.15 -6.04 2.29
CA ILE A 55 -7.92 -7.20 2.74
C ILE A 55 -8.86 -6.74 3.86
N ASP A 56 -10.16 -6.73 3.57
CA ASP A 56 -11.20 -6.45 4.55
C ASP A 56 -11.51 -7.74 5.33
N ILE A 57 -10.97 -7.87 6.55
CA ILE A 57 -11.25 -9.00 7.44
C ILE A 57 -12.45 -8.59 8.30
N LEU A 58 -13.49 -9.41 8.36
CA LEU A 58 -14.55 -9.23 9.36
C LEU A 58 -13.92 -9.44 10.73
N GLU A 59 -14.05 -8.47 11.65
CA GLU A 59 -13.75 -8.71 13.05
C GLU A 59 -14.65 -9.88 13.49
N THR A 60 -14.07 -11.07 13.66
CA THR A 60 -14.73 -12.16 14.37
C THR A 60 -15.12 -11.63 15.74
N GLU A 61 -16.40 -11.71 16.09
CA GLU A 61 -16.89 -11.37 17.43
C GLU A 61 -16.06 -12.18 18.45
N GLU A 62 -15.17 -11.50 19.18
CA GLU A 62 -14.57 -12.02 20.42
C GLU A 62 -15.59 -12.06 21.55
#